data_AF-A0A401RQ74-F1
#
_entry.id   AF-A0A401RQ74-F1
#
_cell.length_a   1.000
_cell.length_b   1.000
_cell.length_c   1.000
_cell.angle_alpha   90.00
_cell.angle_beta   90.00
_cell.angle_gamma   90.00
#
_symmetry.space_group_name_H-M   'P 1'
#
loop_
_entity.id
_entity.type
_entity.pdbx_description
1 polymer ?
#
loop_
_entity_poly.entity_id
_entity_poly.type
_entity_poly.pdbx_seq_one_letter_code
_entity_poly.pdbx_strand_id
1 'polypeptide(L)'
;MLKYIPPKEFQETNIYLGATDGMRLLELQNRSQSRIILDVVQKTIQSYPFHFCDAWILTGAQEGAFGWITVNYLLKSFLQVGN
;
A
#
# COMPACT_ATOMS: atom_id res chain seq x y z
N MET A 1 8.38 -8.09 9.68
CA MET A 1 7.68 -7.07 10.49
C MET A 1 7.83 -7.35 11.98
N LEU A 2 7.43 -8.53 12.50
CA LEU A 2 7.49 -8.87 13.94
C LEU A 2 8.87 -8.67 14.61
N LYS A 3 9.97 -8.93 13.89
CA LYS A 3 11.34 -8.76 14.41
C LYS A 3 11.89 -7.32 14.34
N TYR A 4 11.18 -6.43 13.64
CA TYR A 4 11.65 -5.07 13.36
C TYR A 4 10.83 -3.99 14.07
N ILE A 5 9.57 -4.31 14.43
CA ILE A 5 8.69 -3.41 15.14
C ILE A 5 8.62 -3.86 16.61
N PRO A 6 8.74 -2.97 17.60
CA PRO A 6 8.56 -3.33 18.99
C PRO A 6 7.15 -3.88 19.27
N PRO A 7 6.97 -4.92 20.09
CA PRO A 7 5.65 -5.51 20.35
C PRO A 7 4.60 -4.50 20.86
N LYS A 8 5.03 -3.51 21.63
CA LYS A 8 4.17 -2.43 22.15
C LYS A 8 3.57 -1.52 21.05
N GLU A 9 4.15 -1.53 19.84
CA GLU A 9 3.74 -0.70 18.70
C GLU A 9 2.93 -1.49 17.67
N PHE A 10 2.73 -2.79 17.86
CA PHE A 10 2.07 -3.65 16.88
C PHE A 10 0.65 -3.14 16.53
N GLN A 11 -0.19 -2.89 17.54
CA GLN A 11 -1.57 -2.45 17.31
C GLN A 11 -1.70 -1.03 16.76
N GLU A 12 -0.66 -0.21 16.88
CA GLU A 12 -0.64 1.17 16.37
C GLU A 12 0.02 1.27 14.98
N THR A 13 0.64 0.19 14.52
CA THR A 13 1.30 0.16 13.21
C THR A 13 0.26 -0.15 12.14
N ASN A 14 -0.03 0.86 11.30
CA ASN A 14 -0.90 0.71 10.14
C ASN A 14 -0.21 -0.06 9.01
N ILE A 15 -0.89 -1.06 8.47
CA ILE A 15 -0.43 -1.84 7.31
C ILE A 15 -1.39 -1.61 6.14
N TYR A 16 -0.81 -1.21 5.01
CA TYR A 16 -1.48 -1.05 3.73
C TYR A 16 -0.79 -1.93 2.68
N LEU A 17 -1.56 -2.43 1.72
CA LEU A 17 -1.03 -3.10 0.54
C LEU A 17 -1.55 -2.45 -0.73
N GLY A 18 -0.64 -1.96 -1.56
CA GLY A 18 -0.94 -1.45 -2.89
C GLY A 18 -0.42 -2.39 -3.96
N ALA A 19 -1.31 -2.98 -4.75
CA ALA A 19 -0.92 -3.74 -5.94
C ALA A 19 -0.93 -2.85 -7.18
N THR A 20 0.02 -3.07 -8.10
CA THR A 20 0.21 -2.22 -9.29
C THR A 20 -0.12 -2.99 -10.57
N ASP A 21 0.69 -2.83 -11.62
CA ASP A 21 0.35 -3.18 -12.99
C ASP A 21 -0.02 -4.64 -13.20
N GLY A 22 0.68 -5.56 -12.52
CA GLY A 22 0.38 -6.99 -12.60
C GLY A 22 -1.04 -7.34 -12.16
N MET A 23 -1.54 -6.69 -11.11
CA MET A 23 -2.92 -6.92 -10.64
C MET A 23 -3.96 -6.20 -11.49
N ARG A 24 -3.63 -5.05 -12.09
CA ARG A 24 -4.49 -4.41 -13.10
C ARG A 24 -4.67 -5.30 -14.32
N LEU A 25 -3.56 -5.85 -14.83
CA LEU A 25 -3.59 -6.79 -15.95
C LEU A 25 -4.42 -8.02 -15.61
N LEU A 26 -4.23 -8.59 -14.42
CA LEU A 26 -5.02 -9.73 -13.98
C LEU A 26 -6.49 -9.39 -13.82
N GLU A 27 -6.85 -8.22 -13.31
CA GLU A 27 -8.26 -7.81 -13.18
C GLU A 27 -8.95 -7.71 -14.54
N LEU A 28 -8.25 -7.19 -15.56
CA LEU A 28 -8.76 -7.13 -16.92
C LEU A 28 -8.96 -8.52 -17.54
N GLN A 29 -8.07 -9.47 -17.24
CA GLN A 29 -8.14 -10.84 -17.77
C GLN A 29 -9.14 -11.72 -17.00
N ASN A 30 -9.14 -11.61 -15.68
CA ASN A 30 -9.94 -12.42 -14.76
C ASN A 30 -10.16 -11.71 -13.42
N ARG A 31 -11.22 -10.89 -13.37
CA ARG A 31 -11.64 -10.15 -12.18
C ARG A 31 -11.95 -11.05 -10.97
N SER A 32 -12.45 -12.26 -11.18
CA SER A 32 -12.75 -13.17 -10.07
C SER A 32 -11.45 -13.64 -9.41
N GLN A 33 -10.44 -13.99 -10.21
CA GLN A 33 -9.14 -14.41 -9.72
C GLN A 33 -8.39 -13.26 -9.03
N SER A 34 -8.42 -12.04 -9.59
CA SER A 34 -7.80 -10.88 -8.92
C SER A 34 -8.43 -10.63 -7.54
N ARG A 35 -9.76 -10.76 -7.42
CA ARG A 35 -10.46 -10.64 -6.13
C ARG A 35 -10.09 -11.73 -5.15
N ILE A 36 -10.01 -12.99 -5.58
CA ILE A 36 -9.59 -14.11 -4.72
C ILE A 36 -8.19 -13.87 -4.17
N ILE A 37 -7.26 -13.40 -5.00
CA ILE A 37 -5.89 -13.10 -4.58
C ILE A 37 -5.89 -11.98 -3.53
N LEU A 38 -6.61 -10.88 -3.76
CA LEU A 38 -6.72 -9.79 -2.78
C LEU A 38 -7.32 -10.27 -1.46
N ASP A 39 -8.39 -11.07 -1.50
CA ASP A 39 -9.04 -11.62 -0.30
C ASP A 39 -8.08 -12.52 0.51
N VAL A 40 -7.29 -13.36 -0.17
CA VAL A 40 -6.28 -14.21 0.50
C VAL A 40 -5.20 -13.35 1.14
N VAL A 41 -4.66 -12.39 0.40
CA VAL A 41 -3.61 -11.48 0.89
C VAL A 41 -4.09 -10.69 2.11
N GLN A 42 -5.30 -10.14 2.06
CA GLN A 42 -5.92 -9.44 3.18
C GLN A 42 -6.03 -10.34 4.41
N LYS A 43 -6.58 -11.55 4.26
CA LYS A 43 -6.69 -12.51 5.38
C LYS A 43 -5.32 -12.89 5.95
N THR A 44 -4.31 -13.05 5.11
CA THR A 44 -2.94 -13.32 5.55
C THR A 44 -2.39 -12.16 6.38
N ILE A 45 -2.54 -10.91 5.92
CA ILE A 45 -2.04 -9.74 6.67
C ILE A 45 -2.80 -9.57 7.99
N GLN A 46 -4.11 -9.76 7.99
CA GLN A 46 -4.96 -9.70 9.18
C GLN A 46 -4.61 -10.75 10.25
N SER A 47 -3.90 -11.83 9.88
CA SER A 47 -3.42 -12.82 10.86
C SER A 47 -2.24 -12.32 11.71
N TYR A 48 -1.60 -11.21 11.32
CA TYR A 48 -0.52 -10.58 12.08
C TYR A 48 -1.08 -9.59 13.10
N PRO A 49 -0.35 -9.29 14.19
CA PRO A 49 -0.84 -8.41 15.26
C PRO A 49 -0.80 -6.92 14.91
N PHE A 50 -0.86 -6.55 13.63
CA PHE A 50 -0.81 -5.15 13.19
C PHE A 50 -2.20 -4.61 12.85
N HIS A 51 -2.34 -3.29 12.82
CA HIS A 51 -3.58 -2.66 12.36
C HIS A 51 -3.63 -2.68 10.83
N PHE A 52 -4.28 -3.69 10.27
CA PHE A 52 -4.51 -3.74 8.83
C PHE A 52 -5.58 -2.73 8.42
N CYS A 53 -5.23 -1.84 7.49
CA CYS A 53 -6.13 -0.81 7.00
C CYS A 53 -6.79 -1.19 5.67
N ASP A 54 -5.99 -1.46 4.63
CA ASP A 54 -6.53 -1.71 3.29
C ASP A 54 -5.55 -2.46 2.37
N ALA A 55 -6.12 -3.15 1.38
CA ALA A 55 -5.41 -3.81 0.29
C ALA A 55 -6.17 -3.58 -1.03
N TRP A 56 -5.57 -2.83 -1.96
CA TRP A 56 -6.25 -2.49 -3.22
C TRP A 56 -5.30 -2.43 -4.41
N ILE A 57 -5.90 -2.46 -5.62
CA ILE A 57 -5.18 -2.27 -6.88
C ILE A 57 -5.13 -0.77 -7.16
N LEU A 58 -3.93 -0.20 -7.16
CA LEU A 58 -3.73 1.22 -7.46
C LEU A 58 -4.05 1.47 -8.94
N THR A 59 -4.69 2.61 -9.20
CA THR A 59 -4.69 3.16 -10.56
C THR A 59 -3.27 3.61 -10.94
N GLY A 60 -2.97 3.67 -12.24
CA GLY A 60 -1.68 4.21 -12.70
C GLY A 60 -1.46 5.66 -12.24
N ALA A 61 -2.53 6.45 -12.12
CA ALA A 61 -2.47 7.81 -11.60
C ALA A 61 -2.10 7.85 -10.11
N GLN A 62 -2.67 6.97 -9.27
CA GLN A 62 -2.30 6.87 -7.85
C GLN A 62 -0.84 6.44 -7.69
N GLU A 63 -0.41 5.43 -8.44
CA GLU A 63 0.97 4.94 -8.43
C GLU A 63 1.97 6.06 -8.78
N GLY A 64 1.69 6.81 -9.86
CA GLY A 64 2.51 7.95 -10.26
C GLY A 64 2.48 9.12 -9.27
N ALA A 65 1.29 9.47 -8.76
CA ALA A 65 1.12 10.57 -7.83
C ALA A 65 1.82 10.30 -6.50
N PHE A 66 1.70 9.08 -5.94
CA PHE A 66 2.41 8.74 -4.70
C PHE A 66 3.92 8.79 -4.90
N GLY A 67 4.45 8.29 -6.02
CA GLY A 67 5.87 8.42 -6.35
C GLY A 67 6.32 9.89 -6.43
N TRP A 68 5.56 10.72 -7.14
CA TRP A 68 5.85 12.16 -7.25
C TRP A 68 5.82 12.86 -5.88
N ILE A 69 4.82 12.55 -5.04
CA ILE A 69 4.72 13.08 -3.68
C ILE A 69 5.92 12.65 -2.85
N THR A 70 6.31 11.37 -2.88
CA THR A 70 7.47 10.87 -2.14
C THR A 70 8.74 11.61 -2.51
N VAL A 71 9.02 11.79 -3.81
CA VAL A 71 10.21 12.51 -4.27
C VAL A 71 10.20 13.96 -3.79
N ASN A 72 9.10 14.68 -3.99
CA ASN A 72 9.01 16.10 -3.60
C ASN A 72 9.00 16.30 -2.09
N TYR A 73 8.44 15.37 -1.33
CA TYR A 73 8.50 15.38 0.14
C TYR A 73 9.93 15.22 0.63
N LEU A 74 10.66 14.23 0.12
CA LEU A 74 12.05 13.96 0.51
C LEU A 74 12.99 15.12 0.11
N LEU A 75 12.73 15.77 -1.03
CA LEU A 75 13.49 16.94 -1.48
C LEU A 75 13.05 18.25 -0.80
N LYS A 76 12.06 18.21 0.10
CA LYS A 76 11.47 19.38 0.77
C LYS A 76 10.93 20.45 -0.22
N SER A 77 10.59 20.05 -1.44
CA SER A 77 10.12 20.95 -2.50
C SER A 77 8.78 21.61 -2.15
N PHE A 78 7.96 20.99 -1.30
CA PHE A 78 6.67 21.55 -0.87
C PHE A 78 6.78 22.74 0.09
N LEU A 79 7.93 22.91 0.74
CA LEU A 79 8.16 23.99 1.69
C LEU A 79 8.89 25.19 1.06
N GLN A 80 9.39 25.04 -0.17
CA GLN A 80 9.98 26.14 -0.94
C GLN A 80 8.86 26.99 -1.54
N VAL A 81 8.23 27.81 -0.69
CA VAL A 81 7.48 28.99 -1.14
C VAL A 81 8.53 30.04 -1.50
N GLY A 82 8.50 30.51 -2.74
CA GLY A 82 9.53 31.38 -3.31
C GLY A 82 9.89 32.60 -2.45
N ASN A 83 11.19 32.92 -2.45
CA ASN A 83 11.66 34.28 -2.18
C ASN A 83 11.48 35.13 -3.45
#